data_AF-E9DCU0-F1
#
_entry.id   AF-E9DCU0-F1
#
_cell.length_a   1.000
_cell.length_b   1.000
_cell.length_c   1.000
_cell.angle_alpha   90.00
_cell.angle_beta   90.00
_cell.angle_gamma   90.00
#
_symmetry.space_group_name_H-M   'P 1'
#
loop_
_entity.id
_entity.type
_entity.pdbx_description
1 polymer ?
#
loop_
_entity_poly.entity_id
_entity_poly.type
_entity_poly.pdbx_seq_one_letter_code
_entity_poly.pdbx_strand_id
1 'polypeptide(L)'
;MFAQIFLLLLLSMLSAALPAPEGAREYYIRDSNGQYLSSYHIQAGASDAVFVPDVERASKGFLSGSNQMISSESEISWGMVLTAPKYSQWANVQIRAGDTTDGFFLDGDRLLWRDEDEFRGWLVCDWWHGLPQLFWVPSARNETSYPSSCWMTNLRVENV
;
A
#
# COMPACT_ATOMS: atom_id res chain seq x y z
N MET A 1 -44.40 -35.65 -7.22
CA MET A 1 -43.22 -36.46 -7.60
C MET A 1 -42.04 -35.49 -7.75
N PHE A 2 -41.09 -35.61 -6.84
CA PHE A 2 -39.74 -35.05 -6.79
C PHE A 2 -39.52 -33.53 -6.83
N ALA A 3 -39.44 -32.98 -5.62
CA ALA A 3 -38.49 -31.93 -5.28
C ALA A 3 -37.06 -32.47 -5.45
N GLN A 4 -36.16 -31.69 -6.05
CA GLN A 4 -34.73 -31.92 -5.97
C GLN A 4 -34.03 -30.59 -5.64
N ILE A 5 -33.56 -30.59 -4.40
CA ILE A 5 -32.75 -29.59 -3.71
C ILE A 5 -31.38 -29.57 -4.39
N PHE A 6 -30.95 -28.43 -4.92
CA PHE A 6 -29.57 -28.21 -5.32
C PHE A 6 -28.80 -27.74 -4.09
N LEU A 7 -28.22 -28.70 -3.35
CA LEU A 7 -27.23 -28.43 -2.31
C LEU A 7 -25.85 -28.34 -2.99
N LEU A 8 -25.41 -27.12 -3.28
CA LEU A 8 -24.03 -26.86 -3.68
C LEU A 8 -23.17 -26.72 -2.43
N LEU A 9 -22.58 -27.85 -2.01
CA LEU A 9 -21.37 -27.87 -1.20
C LEU A 9 -20.20 -27.44 -2.09
N LEU A 10 -19.76 -26.19 -1.96
CA LEU A 10 -18.44 -25.76 -2.39
C LEU A 10 -17.66 -25.40 -1.14
N LEU A 11 -16.57 -26.16 -0.94
CA LEU A 11 -15.59 -26.05 0.13
C LEU A 11 -15.35 -24.58 0.51
N SER A 12 -15.54 -24.27 1.80
CA SER A 12 -14.91 -23.12 2.39
C SER A 12 -13.41 -23.23 2.12
N MET A 13 -12.88 -22.35 1.27
CA MET A 13 -11.48 -22.01 1.29
C MET A 13 -11.22 -21.52 2.72
N LEU A 14 -10.62 -22.37 3.55
CA LEU A 14 -9.98 -21.93 4.78
C LEU A 14 -8.73 -21.17 4.32
N SER A 15 -8.94 -19.98 3.78
CA SER A 15 -7.88 -19.05 3.47
C SER A 15 -7.52 -18.38 4.78
N ALA A 16 -6.65 -19.02 5.55
CA ALA A 16 -5.97 -18.32 6.62
C ALA A 16 -5.14 -17.24 5.94
N ALA A 17 -5.51 -15.96 6.02
CA ALA A 17 -4.42 -14.99 6.01
C ALA A 17 -3.68 -15.10 7.32
N LEU A 18 -2.40 -14.94 7.13
CA LEU A 18 -1.45 -15.06 8.19
C LEU A 18 -1.15 -13.63 8.63
N PRO A 19 -1.02 -13.38 9.95
CA PRO A 19 -0.19 -12.28 10.41
C PRO A 19 1.17 -12.34 9.70
N ALA A 20 1.97 -11.28 9.80
CA ALA A 20 3.33 -11.31 9.27
C ALA A 20 3.99 -12.66 9.63
N PRO A 21 4.49 -13.44 8.64
CA PRO A 21 4.97 -14.79 8.89
C PRO A 21 5.95 -14.79 10.06
N GLU A 22 5.95 -15.84 10.88
CA GLU A 22 6.85 -15.89 12.05
C GLU A 22 8.30 -15.62 11.62
N GLY A 23 8.93 -14.59 12.21
CA GLY A 23 10.27 -14.13 11.85
C GLY A 23 10.34 -13.08 10.73
N ALA A 24 9.21 -12.65 10.17
CA ALA A 24 9.18 -11.52 9.24
C ALA A 24 9.63 -10.24 9.95
N ARG A 25 10.48 -9.47 9.29
CA ARG A 25 10.91 -8.15 9.76
C ARG A 25 9.78 -7.16 9.53
N GLU A 26 9.02 -6.88 10.58
CA GLU A 26 8.04 -5.80 10.58
C GLU A 26 8.73 -4.43 10.73
N TYR A 27 8.15 -3.43 10.08
CA TYR A 27 8.59 -2.04 10.15
C TYR A 27 7.42 -1.09 9.92
N TYR A 28 7.55 0.13 10.44
CA TYR A 28 6.76 1.26 9.99
C TYR A 28 7.34 1.85 8.70
N ILE A 29 6.48 2.38 7.84
CA ILE A 29 6.88 3.16 6.67
C ILE A 29 6.68 4.63 6.99
N ARG A 30 7.71 5.45 6.73
CA ARG A 30 7.70 6.88 7.01
C ARG A 30 7.96 7.71 5.76
N ASP A 31 7.36 8.87 5.69
CA ASP A 31 7.68 9.89 4.70
C ASP A 31 8.85 10.77 5.15
N SER A 32 9.24 11.72 4.30
CA SER A 32 10.34 12.64 4.56
C SER A 32 10.01 13.71 5.62
N ASN A 33 8.72 13.88 5.97
CA ASN A 33 8.27 14.72 7.07
C ASN A 33 8.17 13.95 8.39
N GLY A 34 8.56 12.67 8.41
CA GLY A 34 8.56 11.83 9.60
C GLY A 34 7.16 11.32 10.00
N GLN A 35 6.17 11.44 9.13
CA GLN A 35 4.84 10.88 9.36
C GLN A 35 4.81 9.39 9.02
N TYR A 36 3.86 8.66 9.60
CA TYR A 36 3.76 7.22 9.51
C TYR A 36 2.64 6.79 8.55
N LEU A 37 2.92 5.79 7.72
CA LEU A 37 1.93 5.22 6.82
C LEU A 37 0.77 4.61 7.61
N SER A 38 -0.45 4.87 7.17
CA SER A 38 -1.69 4.32 7.71
C SER A 38 -2.68 4.05 6.58
N SER A 39 -3.72 3.28 6.89
CA SER A 39 -4.79 2.90 5.96
C SER A 39 -6.01 3.80 6.18
N TYR A 40 -6.42 4.55 5.16
CA TYR A 40 -7.70 5.25 5.14
C TYR A 40 -8.75 4.47 4.34
N HIS A 41 -9.75 3.90 5.02
CA HIS A 41 -10.76 3.05 4.39
C HIS A 41 -11.65 3.83 3.40
N ILE A 42 -11.68 3.38 2.15
CA ILE A 42 -12.51 3.99 1.08
C ILE A 42 -13.66 3.07 0.65
N GLN A 43 -13.49 1.75 0.71
CA GLN A 43 -14.53 0.75 0.41
C GLN A 43 -14.10 -0.64 0.88
N ALA A 44 -15.00 -1.62 0.76
CA ALA A 44 -14.68 -3.02 1.07
C ALA A 44 -13.42 -3.48 0.31
N GLY A 45 -12.43 -3.93 1.09
CA GLY A 45 -11.16 -4.43 0.57
C GLY A 45 -10.23 -3.35 -0.02
N ALA A 46 -10.49 -2.06 0.23
CA ALA A 46 -9.65 -0.99 -0.29
C ALA A 46 -9.51 0.18 0.68
N SER A 47 -8.27 0.60 0.84
CA SER A 47 -7.90 1.81 1.54
C SER A 47 -6.90 2.61 0.70
N ASP A 48 -6.94 3.94 0.85
CA ASP A 48 -5.84 4.78 0.38
C ASP A 48 -4.70 4.72 1.41
N ALA A 49 -3.47 4.69 0.90
CA ALA A 49 -2.29 4.79 1.74
C ALA A 49 -2.06 6.27 2.11
N VAL A 50 -2.18 6.59 3.39
CA VAL A 50 -2.07 7.97 3.91
C VAL A 50 -0.99 8.06 4.97
N PHE A 51 -0.59 9.27 5.34
CA PHE A 51 0.35 9.51 6.42
C PHE A 51 -0.31 10.21 7.61
N VAL A 52 0.10 9.80 8.81
CA VAL A 52 -0.39 10.32 10.08
C VAL A 52 0.79 10.62 11.01
N PRO A 53 0.71 11.63 11.90
CA PRO A 53 1.81 11.99 12.79
C PRO A 53 2.08 10.94 13.89
N ASP A 54 1.06 10.17 14.29
CA ASP A 54 1.13 9.30 15.47
C ASP A 54 1.42 7.84 15.09
N VAL A 55 2.48 7.27 15.65
CA VAL A 55 2.88 5.86 15.44
C VAL A 55 1.80 4.87 15.91
N GLU A 56 0.97 5.24 16.88
CA GLU A 56 -0.14 4.41 17.40
C GLU A 56 -1.22 4.14 16.34
N ARG A 57 -1.30 5.00 15.32
CA ARG A 57 -2.23 4.88 14.19
C ARG A 57 -1.55 4.35 12.94
N ALA A 58 -0.25 4.03 13.03
CA ALA A 58 0.52 3.54 11.90
C ALA A 58 0.20 2.09 11.59
N SER A 59 0.16 1.77 10.30
CA SER A 59 0.17 0.41 9.83
C SER A 59 1.59 -0.15 9.89
N LYS A 60 1.75 -1.34 10.46
CA LYS A 60 3.00 -2.10 10.34
C LYS A 60 3.04 -2.76 8.96
N GLY A 61 4.18 -2.72 8.31
CA GLY A 61 4.41 -3.39 7.03
C GLY A 61 5.54 -4.41 7.13
N PHE A 62 5.63 -5.26 6.11
CA PHE A 62 6.74 -6.20 5.93
C PHE A 62 6.89 -6.52 4.43
N LEU A 63 8.07 -6.99 4.02
CA LEU A 63 8.25 -7.54 2.69
C LEU A 63 7.95 -9.04 2.67
N SER A 64 7.13 -9.46 1.71
CA SER A 64 6.94 -10.87 1.35
C SER A 64 7.42 -11.08 -0.09
N GLY A 65 8.65 -11.55 -0.26
CA GLY A 65 9.32 -11.51 -1.56
C GLY A 65 9.49 -10.06 -2.03
N SER A 66 8.96 -9.72 -3.21
CA SER A 66 8.94 -8.36 -3.77
C SER A 66 7.64 -7.59 -3.50
N ASN A 67 6.82 -8.06 -2.57
CA ASN A 67 5.54 -7.43 -2.24
C ASN A 67 5.63 -6.69 -0.91
N GLN A 68 5.26 -5.41 -0.92
CA GLN A 68 5.05 -4.66 0.32
C GLN A 68 3.69 -5.01 0.88
N MET A 69 3.69 -5.71 2.02
CA MET A 69 2.50 -6.14 2.73
C MET A 69 2.23 -5.23 3.94
N ILE A 70 0.98 -5.20 4.38
CA ILE A 70 0.53 -4.58 5.62
C ILE A 70 0.15 -5.68 6.58
N SER A 71 0.73 -5.64 7.78
CA SER A 71 0.45 -6.57 8.85
C SER A 71 -0.96 -6.32 9.38
N SER A 72 -1.71 -7.41 9.55
CA SER A 72 -3.09 -7.39 9.97
C SER A 72 -3.42 -8.73 10.64
N GLU A 73 -4.28 -8.68 11.66
CA GLU A 73 -4.85 -9.88 12.29
C GLU A 73 -5.99 -10.49 11.45
N SER A 74 -6.32 -9.89 10.30
CA SER A 74 -7.32 -10.39 9.37
C SER A 74 -6.87 -11.67 8.68
N GLU A 75 -7.84 -12.53 8.34
CA GLU A 75 -7.67 -13.67 7.42
C GLU A 75 -7.60 -13.27 5.93
N ILE A 76 -7.49 -11.99 5.62
CA ILE A 76 -7.21 -11.51 4.26
C ILE A 76 -5.86 -10.80 4.26
N SER A 77 -5.00 -11.13 3.29
CA SER A 77 -3.73 -10.42 3.12
C SER A 77 -3.98 -9.00 2.62
N TRP A 78 -3.18 -8.04 3.08
CA TRP A 78 -3.29 -6.65 2.65
C TRP A 78 -1.97 -6.23 2.04
N GLY A 79 -1.97 -5.90 0.75
CA GLY A 79 -0.78 -5.50 0.00
C GLY A 79 -0.85 -4.05 -0.44
N MET A 80 0.30 -3.44 -0.63
CA MET A 80 0.42 -2.14 -1.28
C MET A 80 0.31 -2.33 -2.80
N VAL A 81 -0.55 -1.54 -3.43
CA VAL A 81 -0.87 -1.60 -4.86
C VAL A 81 -0.65 -0.24 -5.49
N LEU A 82 0.18 -0.19 -6.54
CA LEU A 82 0.35 0.99 -7.37
C LEU A 82 -0.70 0.97 -8.47
N THR A 83 -1.62 1.91 -8.42
CA THR A 83 -2.66 2.03 -9.45
C THR A 83 -2.05 2.54 -10.76
N ALA A 84 -2.59 2.12 -11.91
CA ALA A 84 -2.14 2.61 -13.21
C ALA A 84 -2.47 4.10 -13.41
N PRO A 85 -1.52 4.93 -13.91
CA PRO A 85 -1.73 6.36 -14.13
C PRO A 85 -2.58 6.60 -15.38
N LYS A 86 -3.91 6.52 -15.25
CA LYS A 86 -4.82 6.84 -16.36
C LYS A 86 -5.04 8.35 -16.45
N TYR A 87 -4.37 8.99 -17.40
CA TYR A 87 -4.49 10.43 -17.70
C TYR A 87 -4.10 11.37 -16.54
N SER A 88 -3.35 10.87 -15.55
CA SER A 88 -2.92 11.63 -14.37
C SER A 88 -1.40 11.85 -14.35
N GLN A 89 -0.96 12.92 -13.70
CA GLN A 89 0.47 13.25 -13.52
C GLN A 89 1.16 12.34 -12.48
N TRP A 90 0.38 11.73 -11.59
CA TRP A 90 0.79 10.75 -10.60
C TRP A 90 -0.40 9.81 -10.35
N ALA A 91 -0.16 8.67 -9.72
CA ALA A 91 -1.19 7.67 -9.47
C ALA A 91 -1.21 7.22 -8.02
N ASN A 92 -2.39 6.80 -7.57
CA ASN A 92 -2.68 6.45 -6.19
C ASN A 92 -1.91 5.18 -5.78
N VAL A 93 -1.47 5.15 -4.53
CA VAL A 93 -1.01 3.95 -3.85
C VAL A 93 -2.08 3.51 -2.86
N GLN A 94 -2.60 2.31 -3.06
CA GLN A 94 -3.66 1.75 -2.23
C GLN A 94 -3.15 0.61 -1.37
N ILE A 95 -3.85 0.36 -0.27
CA ILE A 95 -3.73 -0.84 0.55
C ILE A 95 -4.96 -1.70 0.23
N ARG A 96 -4.73 -2.88 -0.34
CA ARG A 96 -5.77 -3.71 -0.97
C ARG A 96 -5.81 -5.11 -0.39
N ALA A 97 -7.02 -5.57 -0.13
CA ALA A 97 -7.28 -6.94 0.29
C ALA A 97 -7.02 -7.93 -0.85
N GLY A 98 -6.17 -8.93 -0.61
CA GLY A 98 -5.85 -10.02 -1.53
C GLY A 98 -5.09 -9.62 -2.79
N ASP A 99 -4.54 -8.40 -2.83
CA ASP A 99 -3.90 -7.82 -4.02
C ASP A 99 -2.61 -7.10 -3.64
N THR A 100 -1.65 -7.05 -4.55
CA THR A 100 -0.34 -6.44 -4.33
C THR A 100 0.34 -6.11 -5.65
N THR A 101 1.24 -5.13 -5.63
CA THR A 101 2.15 -4.86 -6.75
C THR A 101 3.52 -5.43 -6.44
N ASP A 102 4.01 -6.31 -7.31
CA ASP A 102 5.38 -6.81 -7.24
C ASP A 102 6.40 -5.72 -7.57
N GLY A 103 7.60 -5.87 -7.04
CA GLY A 103 8.77 -5.05 -7.38
C GLY A 103 9.29 -4.20 -6.21
N PHE A 104 8.68 -4.28 -5.03
CA PHE A 104 9.22 -3.61 -3.85
C PHE A 104 10.51 -4.24 -3.38
N PHE A 105 11.44 -3.41 -2.91
CA PHE A 105 12.66 -3.84 -2.26
C PHE A 105 13.16 -2.77 -1.27
N LEU A 106 14.01 -3.20 -0.34
CA LEU A 106 14.72 -2.31 0.56
C LEU A 106 16.15 -2.08 0.08
N ASP A 107 16.54 -0.80 0.00
CA ASP A 107 17.93 -0.37 -0.13
C ASP A 107 18.32 0.38 1.16
N GLY A 108 18.99 -0.33 2.06
CA GLY A 108 19.22 0.14 3.43
C GLY A 108 17.90 0.32 4.20
N ASP A 109 17.57 1.56 4.54
CA ASP A 109 16.32 1.94 5.19
C ASP A 109 15.28 2.51 4.20
N ARG A 110 15.54 2.51 2.89
CA ARG A 110 14.62 3.07 1.89
C ARG A 110 13.74 2.00 1.30
N LEU A 111 12.43 2.27 1.22
CA LEU A 111 11.49 1.44 0.47
C LEU A 111 11.34 1.96 -0.97
N LEU A 112 11.74 1.12 -1.91
CA LEU A 112 11.75 1.43 -3.35
C LEU A 112 10.84 0.46 -4.11
N TRP A 113 10.45 0.84 -5.32
CA TRP A 113 9.71 -0.01 -6.25
C TRP A 113 10.46 -0.11 -7.57
N ARG A 114 10.59 -1.33 -8.09
CA ARG A 114 11.29 -1.69 -9.32
C ARG A 114 10.51 -1.19 -10.51
N ASP A 115 10.99 -0.11 -11.11
CA ASP A 115 10.89 0.20 -12.53
C ASP A 115 11.70 1.48 -12.80
N GLU A 116 13.00 1.41 -13.13
CA GLU A 116 13.77 2.64 -13.35
C GLU A 116 13.23 3.46 -14.54
N ASP A 117 12.59 2.77 -15.49
CA ASP A 117 12.08 3.37 -16.71
C ASP A 117 10.65 3.89 -16.56
N GLU A 118 9.88 3.45 -15.56
CA GLU A 118 8.52 3.95 -15.29
C GLU A 118 8.37 4.69 -13.95
N PHE A 119 9.27 4.52 -12.97
CA PHE A 119 9.13 5.10 -11.63
C PHE A 119 10.09 6.27 -11.41
N ARG A 120 9.54 7.46 -11.25
CA ARG A 120 10.32 8.64 -10.85
C ARG A 120 10.51 8.73 -9.34
N GLY A 121 9.49 8.36 -8.58
CA GLY A 121 9.52 8.53 -7.14
C GLY A 121 8.15 8.58 -6.49
N TRP A 122 8.17 8.71 -5.16
CA TRP A 122 6.97 8.87 -4.35
C TRP A 122 6.61 10.34 -4.21
N LEU A 123 5.31 10.61 -4.20
CA LEU A 123 4.73 11.92 -3.98
C LEU A 123 3.73 11.80 -2.84
N VAL A 124 3.72 12.75 -1.93
CA VAL A 124 2.67 12.87 -0.91
C VAL A 124 1.96 14.18 -1.12
N CYS A 125 0.62 14.17 -1.08
CA CYS A 125 -0.21 15.35 -1.24
C CYS A 125 -1.35 15.36 -0.25
N ASP A 126 -1.70 16.52 0.30
CA ASP A 126 -3.03 16.70 0.89
C ASP A 126 -4.06 16.60 -0.24
N TRP A 127 -4.87 15.54 -0.24
CA TRP A 127 -5.79 15.22 -1.35
C TRP A 127 -7.23 15.00 -0.86
N TRP A 128 -8.01 14.18 -1.57
CA TRP A 128 -9.46 13.97 -1.45
C TRP A 128 -9.98 13.83 -0.01
N HIS A 129 -9.18 13.24 0.88
CA HIS A 129 -9.58 12.90 2.24
C HIS A 129 -9.05 13.86 3.32
N GLY A 130 -8.39 14.96 2.95
CA GLY A 130 -7.85 15.94 3.91
C GLY A 130 -6.69 15.40 4.76
N LEU A 131 -6.08 14.30 4.33
CA LEU A 131 -4.87 13.72 4.89
C LEU A 131 -3.79 13.66 3.81
N PRO A 132 -2.50 13.71 4.20
CA PRO A 132 -1.40 13.46 3.27
C PRO A 132 -1.51 12.05 2.69
N GLN A 133 -1.77 11.94 1.40
CA GLN A 133 -1.96 10.67 0.70
C GLN A 133 -0.74 10.33 -0.15
N LEU A 134 -0.36 9.05 -0.17
CA LEU A 134 0.75 8.54 -0.95
C LEU A 134 0.34 8.30 -2.40
N PHE A 135 1.20 8.77 -3.30
CA PHE A 135 1.13 8.58 -4.74
C PHE A 135 2.50 8.15 -5.26
N TRP A 136 2.52 7.61 -6.48
CA TRP A 136 3.73 7.38 -7.25
C TRP A 136 3.70 8.21 -8.54
N VAL A 137 4.88 8.66 -8.97
CA VAL A 137 5.06 9.51 -10.13
C VAL A 137 5.69 8.71 -11.25
N PRO A 138 5.06 8.63 -12.45
CA PRO A 138 5.67 7.99 -13.59
C PRO A 138 6.84 8.80 -14.16
N SER A 139 7.91 8.12 -14.60
CA SER A 139 9.10 8.71 -15.24
C SER A 139 8.77 9.59 -16.46
N ALA A 140 7.75 9.20 -17.24
CA ALA A 140 7.36 9.85 -18.50
C ALA A 140 6.60 11.18 -18.30
N ARG A 141 6.27 11.57 -17.07
CA ARG A 141 5.51 12.80 -16.79
C ARG A 141 6.44 13.98 -16.59
N ASN A 142 6.29 15.10 -17.30
CA ASN A 142 7.23 16.23 -17.16
C ASN A 142 7.22 16.85 -15.75
N GLU A 143 8.32 17.51 -15.39
CA GLU A 143 8.45 18.35 -14.20
C GLU A 143 7.46 19.52 -14.27
N THR A 144 6.23 19.26 -13.87
CA THR A 144 5.23 20.29 -13.63
C THR A 144 5.33 20.66 -12.17
N SER A 145 5.14 21.94 -11.85
CA SER A 145 5.00 22.37 -10.46
C SER A 145 3.86 21.59 -9.80
N TYR A 146 4.16 20.81 -8.77
CA TYR A 146 3.13 20.18 -7.95
C TYR A 146 2.34 21.26 -7.19
N PRO A 147 1.07 20.98 -6.81
CA PRO A 147 0.37 21.80 -5.84
C PRO A 147 1.22 22.02 -4.58
N SER A 148 1.06 23.16 -3.90
CA SER A 148 1.87 23.49 -2.72
C SER A 148 1.69 22.53 -1.55
N SER A 149 0.59 21.76 -1.53
CA SER A 149 0.35 20.70 -0.56
C SER A 149 1.04 19.38 -0.90
N CYS A 150 1.79 19.32 -2.00
CA CYS A 150 2.45 18.12 -2.48
C CYS A 150 3.98 18.22 -2.33
N TRP A 151 4.62 17.13 -1.93
CA TRP A 151 6.08 17.01 -1.87
C TRP A 151 6.56 15.64 -2.32
N MET A 152 7.68 15.62 -3.04
CA MET A 152 8.39 14.37 -3.32
C MET A 152 8.96 13.84 -2.01
N THR A 153 8.86 12.52 -1.81
CA THR A 153 9.32 11.88 -0.59
C THR A 153 10.18 10.67 -0.88
N ASN A 154 11.16 10.40 -0.02
CA ASN A 154 11.76 9.09 0.09
C ASN A 154 11.05 8.33 1.20
N LEU A 155 10.43 7.20 0.87
CA LEU A 155 9.86 6.31 1.88
C LEU A 155 10.98 5.61 2.63
N ARG A 156 10.96 5.69 3.96
CA ARG A 156 11.92 5.05 4.85
C ARG A 156 11.24 4.02 5.75
N VAL A 157 11.96 2.99 6.15
CA VAL A 157 11.48 1.97 7.07
C VAL A 157 12.11 2.15 8.46
N GLU A 158 11.27 2.07 9.48
CA GLU A 158 11.66 2.12 10.89
C GLU A 158 11.23 0.81 11.55
N ASN A 159 12.16 0.08 12.17
CA ASN A 159 11.82 -1.21 12.79
C ASN A 159 10.82 -1.01 13.94
N VAL A 160 9.90 -1.96 14.07
CA VAL A 160 8.96 -2.06 15.20
C VAL A 160 9.67 -2.52 16.47
#